data_AF-A0A3M6QCD4-F1
#
_entry.id   AF-A0A3M6QCD4-F1
#
_cell.length_a   1.000
_cell.length_b   1.000
_cell.length_c   1.000
_cell.angle_alpha   90.00
_cell.angle_beta   90.00
_cell.angle_gamma   90.00
#
_symmetry.space_group_name_H-M   'P 1'
#
loop_
_entity.id
_entity.type
_entity.pdbx_description
1 polymer ?
#
loop_
_entity_poly.entity_id
_entity_poly.type
_entity_poly.pdbx_seq_one_letter_code
_entity_poly.pdbx_strand_id
1 'polypeptide(L)'
;MPRKHHLYPDFGSLTRNLDPQWIAQALAATGCASVRKRKLPAERVVWLVIALAMYRHQSMAQVVADLDLALPDEINPDIAKSALTQARQRLGQEPLSQLFGMSAAVWDQRHQQGRSWRGLARYAVDGSTLRTADTQDNREHFGAQEYASGAVASYPQLRLLTLTSLSTHLVRDAVFGEYGKNEMRYAKDLLAAI
;
A
#
# COMPACT_ATOMS: atom_id res chain seq x y z
N MET A 1 -17.75 19.81 -26.89
CA MET A 1 -18.09 19.55 -25.47
C MET A 1 -16.82 19.60 -24.64
N PRO A 2 -16.76 20.36 -23.53
CA PRO A 2 -15.53 20.49 -22.77
C PRO A 2 -15.26 19.19 -22.01
N ARG A 3 -14.08 18.59 -22.23
CA ARG A 3 -13.58 17.46 -21.44
C ARG A 3 -13.41 17.94 -19.99
N LYS A 4 -14.19 17.38 -19.06
CA LYS A 4 -13.98 17.56 -17.61
C LYS A 4 -12.56 17.05 -17.27
N HIS A 5 -11.61 17.97 -17.13
CA HIS A 5 -10.27 17.69 -16.62
C HIS A 5 -10.30 17.71 -15.08
N HIS A 6 -9.61 16.75 -14.45
CA HIS A 6 -9.25 16.65 -13.03
C HIS A 6 -10.33 16.27 -11.99
N LEU A 7 -10.79 15.02 -12.01
CA LEU A 7 -11.38 14.39 -10.80
C LEU A 7 -10.80 13.00 -10.48
N TYR A 8 -9.86 12.51 -11.30
CA TYR A 8 -9.29 11.17 -11.15
C TYR A 8 -7.78 11.26 -11.06
N PRO A 9 -7.15 10.55 -10.11
CA PRO A 9 -5.69 10.49 -10.03
C PRO A 9 -5.12 9.88 -11.31
N ASP A 10 -3.99 10.40 -11.80
CA ASP A 10 -3.34 9.95 -13.05
C ASP A 10 -2.70 8.57 -12.85
N PHE A 11 -3.52 7.53 -13.00
CA PHE A 11 -3.08 6.14 -12.96
C PHE A 11 -2.01 5.86 -14.02
N GLY A 12 -2.12 6.47 -15.20
CA GLY A 12 -1.14 6.33 -16.27
C GLY A 12 0.25 6.85 -15.89
N SER A 13 0.34 7.95 -15.14
CA SER A 13 1.62 8.43 -14.59
C SER A 13 2.24 7.45 -13.61
N LEU A 14 1.43 6.86 -12.71
CA LEU A 14 1.93 5.85 -11.79
C LEU A 14 2.44 4.62 -12.55
N THR A 15 1.69 4.13 -13.54
CA THR A 15 2.08 2.97 -14.36
C THR A 15 3.39 3.21 -15.11
N ARG A 16 3.67 4.45 -15.55
CA ARG A 16 4.95 4.81 -16.20
C ARG A 16 6.15 4.80 -15.27
N ASN A 17 5.95 5.06 -13.97
CA ASN A 17 7.04 5.18 -13.00
C ASN A 17 7.27 3.93 -12.15
N LEU A 18 6.29 3.02 -12.11
CA LEU A 18 6.39 1.75 -11.40
C LEU A 18 6.76 0.64 -12.38
N ASP A 19 8.01 0.17 -12.31
CA ASP A 19 8.54 -0.86 -13.20
C ASP A 19 7.78 -2.18 -13.03
N PRO A 20 7.18 -2.75 -14.11
CA PRO A 20 6.55 -4.07 -14.07
C PRO A 20 7.47 -5.18 -13.56
N GLN A 21 8.79 -5.05 -13.74
CA GLN A 21 9.76 -6.01 -13.20
C GLN A 21 9.78 -6.03 -11.67
N TRP A 22 9.55 -4.90 -11.01
CA TRP A 22 9.45 -4.87 -9.54
C TRP A 22 8.22 -5.62 -9.04
N ILE A 23 7.10 -5.54 -9.79
CA ILE A 23 5.89 -6.31 -9.47
C ILE A 23 6.18 -7.80 -9.60
N ALA A 24 6.80 -8.23 -10.70
CA ALA A 24 7.16 -9.63 -10.91
C ALA A 24 8.13 -10.15 -9.83
N GLN A 25 9.14 -9.36 -9.47
CA GLN A 25 10.10 -9.69 -8.41
C GLN A 25 9.43 -9.80 -7.04
N ALA A 26 8.57 -8.84 -6.67
CA ALA A 26 7.85 -8.87 -5.41
C ALA A 26 6.92 -10.09 -5.30
N LEU A 27 6.25 -10.45 -6.39
CA LEU A 27 5.41 -11.66 -6.47
C LEU A 27 6.25 -12.94 -6.36
N ALA A 28 7.41 -13.00 -7.00
CA ALA A 28 8.30 -14.15 -6.94
C ALA A 28 8.88 -14.34 -5.52
N ALA A 29 9.34 -13.26 -4.90
CA ALA A 29 9.93 -13.27 -3.55
C ALA A 29 8.95 -13.71 -2.46
N THR A 30 7.65 -13.54 -2.70
CA THR A 30 6.57 -13.84 -1.74
C THR A 30 5.77 -15.10 -2.10
N GLY A 31 6.23 -15.88 -3.09
CA GLY A 31 5.54 -17.09 -3.53
C GLY A 31 4.15 -16.85 -4.15
N CYS A 32 3.82 -15.60 -4.48
CA CYS A 32 2.54 -15.19 -5.05
C CYS A 32 2.56 -15.13 -6.59
N ALA A 33 3.69 -15.45 -7.21
CA ALA A 33 3.84 -15.50 -8.66
C ALA A 33 2.84 -16.48 -9.30
N SER A 34 2.16 -16.01 -10.36
CA SER A 34 1.13 -16.81 -11.01
C SER A 34 1.75 -17.75 -12.04
N VAL A 35 1.68 -19.06 -11.82
CA VAL A 35 2.15 -20.07 -12.79
C VAL A 35 1.18 -20.20 -13.97
N ARG A 36 -0.13 -20.06 -13.72
CA ARG A 36 -1.18 -20.17 -14.74
C ARG A 36 -1.84 -18.81 -14.98
N LYS A 37 -1.82 -18.33 -16.22
CA LYS A 37 -2.52 -17.10 -16.63
C LYS A 37 -4.05 -17.33 -16.63
N ARG A 38 -4.67 -17.04 -15.48
CA ARG A 38 -6.14 -16.95 -15.31
C ARG A 38 -6.62 -15.55 -15.72
N LYS A 39 -7.94 -15.31 -15.78
CA LYS A 39 -8.52 -13.98 -16.09
C LYS A 39 -7.94 -12.81 -15.29
N LEU A 40 -7.53 -13.05 -14.04
CA LEU A 40 -6.89 -12.05 -13.19
C LEU A 40 -5.61 -12.61 -12.57
N PRO A 41 -4.46 -12.54 -13.29
CA PRO A 41 -3.15 -12.91 -12.78
C PRO A 41 -2.72 -12.03 -11.61
N ALA A 42 -1.78 -12.50 -10.79
CA ALA A 42 -1.37 -11.81 -9.56
C ALA A 42 -0.85 -10.38 -9.83
N GLU A 43 -0.16 -10.18 -10.95
CA GLU A 43 0.31 -8.88 -11.43
C GLU A 43 -0.85 -7.89 -11.61
N ARG A 44 -1.96 -8.35 -12.19
CA ARG A 44 -3.19 -7.54 -12.35
C ARG A 44 -3.87 -7.28 -11.02
N VAL A 45 -3.81 -8.21 -10.08
CA VAL A 45 -4.32 -8.01 -8.72
C VAL A 45 -3.50 -6.96 -7.97
N VAL A 46 -2.18 -6.89 -8.17
CA VAL A 46 -1.35 -5.81 -7.60
C VAL A 46 -1.82 -4.45 -8.12
N TRP A 47 -2.00 -4.31 -9.43
CA TRP A 47 -2.55 -3.09 -10.02
C TRP A 47 -3.94 -2.76 -9.50
N LEU A 48 -4.80 -3.77 -9.31
CA LEU A 48 -6.13 -3.58 -8.71
C LEU A 48 -6.03 -3.01 -7.30
N VAL A 49 -5.14 -3.51 -6.44
CA VAL A 49 -5.01 -3.00 -5.07
C VAL A 49 -4.48 -1.56 -5.05
N ILE A 50 -3.50 -1.24 -5.89
CA ILE A 50 -3.00 0.13 -6.06
C ILE A 50 -4.12 1.05 -6.56
N ALA A 51 -4.89 0.60 -7.55
CA ALA A 51 -6.01 1.34 -8.08
C ALA A 51 -7.10 1.57 -7.02
N LEU A 52 -7.45 0.56 -6.20
CA LEU A 52 -8.41 0.73 -5.10
C LEU A 52 -7.99 1.81 -4.09
N ALA A 53 -6.69 1.97 -3.85
CA ALA A 53 -6.18 3.03 -2.97
C ALA A 53 -6.31 4.44 -3.60
N MET A 54 -6.27 4.52 -4.93
CA MET A 54 -6.43 5.75 -5.72
C MET A 54 -7.91 6.10 -5.98
N TYR A 55 -8.73 5.11 -6.29
CA TYR A 55 -10.15 5.22 -6.64
C TYR A 55 -11.05 4.80 -5.47
N ARG A 56 -10.81 5.35 -4.27
CA ARG A 56 -11.50 4.96 -3.02
C ARG A 56 -13.03 5.08 -3.04
N HIS A 57 -13.57 5.82 -3.99
CA HIS A 57 -15.01 6.05 -4.15
C HIS A 57 -15.69 5.03 -5.10
N GLN A 58 -14.91 4.19 -5.77
CA GLN A 58 -15.42 3.18 -6.71
C GLN A 58 -15.42 1.79 -6.08
N SER A 59 -16.35 0.96 -6.52
CA SER A 59 -16.33 -0.46 -6.20
C SER A 59 -15.20 -1.17 -6.95
N MET A 60 -14.70 -2.28 -6.38
CA MET A 60 -13.66 -3.10 -7.01
C MET A 60 -14.04 -3.57 -8.42
N ALA A 61 -15.33 -3.85 -8.68
CA ALA A 61 -15.80 -4.24 -10.00
C ALA A 61 -15.71 -3.08 -11.01
N GLN A 62 -16.05 -1.85 -10.59
CA GLN A 62 -15.92 -0.66 -11.44
C GLN A 62 -14.46 -0.38 -11.78
N VAL A 63 -13.56 -0.46 -10.79
CA VAL A 63 -12.12 -0.25 -11.02
C VAL A 63 -11.55 -1.25 -12.03
N VAL A 64 -11.95 -2.53 -11.95
CA VAL A 64 -11.51 -3.56 -12.91
C VAL A 64 -11.99 -3.26 -14.32
N ALA A 65 -13.25 -2.83 -14.47
CA ALA A 65 -13.83 -2.49 -15.77
C ALA A 65 -13.21 -1.21 -16.35
N ASP A 66 -13.09 -0.16 -15.55
CA ASP A 66 -12.58 1.16 -15.99
C ASP A 66 -11.10 1.10 -16.40
N LEU A 67 -10.31 0.21 -15.80
CA LEU A 67 -8.88 0.05 -16.06
C LEU A 67 -8.52 -1.16 -16.92
N ASP A 68 -9.50 -1.90 -17.44
CA ASP A 68 -9.33 -3.10 -18.27
C ASP A 68 -8.30 -4.10 -17.68
N LEU A 69 -8.46 -4.39 -16.37
CA LEU A 69 -7.49 -5.23 -15.63
C LEU A 69 -7.67 -6.73 -15.88
N ALA A 70 -8.86 -7.14 -16.36
CA ALA A 70 -9.18 -8.50 -16.70
C ALA A 70 -8.52 -8.90 -18.03
N LEU A 71 -7.89 -10.07 -18.09
CA LEU A 71 -7.50 -10.65 -19.37
C LEU A 71 -8.76 -11.08 -20.15
N PRO A 72 -8.80 -10.86 -21.47
CA PRO A 72 -9.95 -11.23 -22.29
C PRO A 72 -10.17 -12.75 -22.27
N ASP A 73 -11.44 -13.15 -22.27
CA ASP A 73 -11.89 -14.55 -22.33
C ASP A 73 -13.10 -14.60 -23.27
N GLU A 74 -12.95 -15.33 -24.37
CA GLU A 74 -13.95 -15.42 -25.44
C GLU A 74 -15.23 -16.18 -25.02
N ILE A 75 -15.14 -17.04 -24.00
CA ILE A 75 -16.24 -17.89 -23.55
C ILE A 75 -17.02 -17.21 -22.42
N ASN A 76 -16.32 -16.49 -21.57
CA ASN A 76 -16.93 -15.79 -20.44
C ASN A 76 -16.27 -14.42 -20.28
N PRO A 77 -16.84 -13.34 -20.82
CA PRO A 77 -16.21 -12.01 -20.74
C PRO A 77 -16.22 -11.45 -19.31
N ASP A 78 -17.17 -11.88 -18.47
CA ASP A 78 -17.39 -11.29 -17.16
C ASP A 78 -16.51 -11.92 -16.06
N ILE A 79 -16.16 -11.12 -15.06
CA ILE A 79 -15.56 -11.59 -13.82
C ILE A 79 -16.56 -11.42 -12.67
N ALA A 80 -16.88 -12.53 -12.00
CA ALA A 80 -17.74 -12.49 -10.81
C ALA A 80 -17.11 -11.65 -9.69
N LYS A 81 -17.91 -10.86 -8.98
CA LYS A 81 -17.47 -10.03 -7.85
C LYS A 81 -16.76 -10.86 -6.76
N SER A 82 -17.22 -12.08 -6.50
CA SER A 82 -16.58 -13.01 -5.57
C SER A 82 -15.17 -13.42 -6.01
N ALA A 83 -14.94 -13.59 -7.31
CA ALA A 83 -13.63 -13.93 -7.86
C ALA A 83 -12.62 -12.78 -7.66
N LEU A 84 -13.08 -11.52 -7.74
CA LEU A 84 -12.25 -10.35 -7.43
C LEU A 84 -11.83 -10.35 -5.95
N THR A 85 -12.77 -10.59 -5.03
CA THR A 85 -12.48 -10.67 -3.59
C THR A 85 -11.50 -11.79 -3.28
N GLN A 86 -11.71 -12.98 -3.85
CA GLN A 86 -10.83 -14.13 -3.69
C GLN A 86 -9.43 -13.88 -4.27
N ALA A 87 -9.34 -13.20 -5.42
CA ALA A 87 -8.06 -12.88 -6.03
C ALA A 87 -7.26 -11.91 -5.14
N ARG A 88 -7.90 -10.88 -4.58
CA ARG A 88 -7.28 -9.97 -3.61
C ARG A 88 -6.85 -10.68 -2.34
N GLN A 89 -7.69 -11.56 -1.79
CA GLN A 89 -7.35 -12.37 -0.61
C GLN A 89 -6.15 -13.29 -0.87
N ARG A 90 -6.12 -13.95 -2.04
CA ARG A 90 -5.01 -14.83 -2.44
C ARG A 90 -3.69 -14.08 -2.61
N LEU A 91 -3.72 -12.83 -3.07
CA LEU A 91 -2.51 -12.01 -3.20
C LEU A 91 -1.90 -11.69 -1.83
N GLY A 92 -2.74 -11.41 -0.82
CA GLY A 92 -2.27 -11.00 0.50
C GLY A 92 -1.56 -9.64 0.50
N GLN A 93 -0.86 -9.35 1.59
CA GLN A 93 -0.16 -8.07 1.79
C GLN A 93 1.33 -8.12 1.44
N GLU A 94 1.96 -9.29 1.54
CA GLU A 94 3.42 -9.43 1.40
C GLU A 94 3.96 -8.90 0.07
N PRO A 95 3.36 -9.19 -1.10
CA PRO A 95 3.86 -8.65 -2.37
C PRO A 95 3.80 -7.12 -2.42
N LEU A 96 2.80 -6.51 -1.79
CA LEU A 96 2.65 -5.05 -1.75
C LEU A 96 3.68 -4.42 -0.82
N SER A 97 3.97 -5.05 0.32
CA SER A 97 5.02 -4.62 1.23
C SER A 97 6.40 -4.68 0.56
N GLN A 98 6.72 -5.78 -0.13
CA GLN A 98 7.97 -5.91 -0.90
C GLN A 98 8.07 -4.88 -2.01
N LEU A 99 7.00 -4.71 -2.80
CA LEU A 99 6.95 -3.71 -3.87
C LEU A 99 7.14 -2.27 -3.35
N PHE A 100 6.50 -1.95 -2.22
CA PHE A 100 6.66 -0.66 -1.56
C PHE A 100 8.12 -0.44 -1.13
N GLY A 101 8.73 -1.39 -0.42
CA GLY A 101 10.12 -1.29 0.03
C GLY A 101 11.11 -1.12 -1.12
N MET A 102 10.96 -1.89 -2.20
CA MET A 102 11.81 -1.80 -3.39
C MET A 102 11.66 -0.46 -4.11
N SER A 103 10.42 -0.05 -4.40
CA SER A 103 10.16 1.18 -5.15
C SER A 103 10.56 2.42 -4.35
N ALA A 104 10.24 2.46 -3.06
CA ALA A 104 10.63 3.56 -2.17
C ALA A 104 12.15 3.69 -2.06
N ALA A 105 12.90 2.58 -1.95
CA ALA A 105 14.36 2.61 -1.92
C ALA A 105 14.97 3.16 -3.21
N VAL A 106 14.52 2.68 -4.38
CA VAL A 106 15.03 3.14 -5.68
C VAL A 106 14.72 4.61 -5.91
N TRP A 107 13.49 5.04 -5.62
CA TRP A 107 13.09 6.43 -5.81
C TRP A 107 13.80 7.36 -4.83
N ASP A 108 13.93 6.99 -3.55
CA ASP A 108 14.67 7.79 -2.58
C ASP A 108 16.14 7.95 -3.00
N GLN A 109 16.84 6.85 -3.33
CA GLN A 109 18.24 6.91 -3.76
C GLN A 109 18.43 7.82 -4.99
N ARG A 110 17.54 7.71 -5.99
CA ARG A 110 17.57 8.57 -7.19
C ARG A 110 17.43 10.05 -6.83
N HIS A 111 16.61 10.39 -5.85
CA HIS A 111 16.36 11.77 -5.47
C HIS A 111 17.33 12.34 -4.44
N GLN A 112 18.02 11.51 -3.64
CA GLN A 112 19.07 11.97 -2.72
C GLN A 112 20.30 12.50 -3.49
N GLN A 113 20.52 12.05 -4.73
CA GLN A 113 21.59 12.56 -5.60
C GLN A 113 21.44 14.08 -5.82
N GLY A 114 22.33 14.86 -5.21
CA GLY A 114 22.33 16.32 -5.28
C GLY A 114 21.39 17.05 -4.31
N ARG A 115 20.68 16.33 -3.43
CA ARG A 115 19.76 16.94 -2.43
C ARG A 115 20.20 16.77 -0.97
N SER A 116 21.38 16.19 -0.75
CA SER A 116 21.98 16.05 0.58
C SER A 116 22.26 17.42 1.20
N TRP A 117 22.08 17.55 2.51
CA TRP A 117 22.53 18.71 3.27
C TRP A 117 23.88 18.39 3.91
N ARG A 118 24.95 19.06 3.46
CA ARG A 118 26.32 18.79 3.94
C ARG A 118 26.72 17.30 3.86
N GLY A 119 26.29 16.61 2.81
CA GLY A 119 26.55 15.17 2.62
C GLY A 119 25.65 14.24 3.43
N LEU A 120 24.67 14.77 4.18
CA LEU A 120 23.72 13.99 4.97
C LEU A 120 22.35 13.92 4.28
N ALA A 121 21.75 12.74 4.30
CA ALA A 121 20.33 12.56 3.98
C ALA A 121 19.47 13.10 5.14
N ARG A 122 18.28 13.61 4.82
CA ARG A 122 17.39 14.24 5.80
C ARG A 122 16.03 13.56 5.78
N TYR A 123 15.64 12.97 6.90
CA TYR A 123 14.36 12.30 7.06
C TYR A 123 13.63 12.85 8.28
N ALA A 124 12.30 12.80 8.23
CA ALA A 124 11.43 12.96 9.38
C ALA A 124 10.76 11.63 9.70
N VAL A 125 10.60 11.37 10.99
CA VAL A 125 9.73 10.32 11.50
C VAL A 125 8.48 10.99 12.04
N ASP A 126 7.32 10.60 11.55
CA ASP A 126 6.04 11.11 12.02
C ASP A 126 5.07 9.95 12.31
N GLY A 127 4.37 10.08 13.44
CA GLY A 127 3.46 9.09 13.99
C GLY A 127 2.00 9.46 13.74
N SER A 128 1.19 8.47 13.39
CA SER A 128 -0.25 8.59 13.25
C SER A 128 -0.96 7.39 13.89
N THR A 129 -2.27 7.51 14.06
CA THR A 129 -3.11 6.43 14.58
C THR A 129 -4.26 6.19 13.61
N LEU A 130 -4.44 4.93 13.19
CA LEU A 130 -5.56 4.52 12.37
C LEU A 130 -6.51 3.65 13.20
N ARG A 131 -7.80 3.69 12.88
CA ARG A 131 -8.79 2.79 13.49
C ARG A 131 -8.86 1.50 12.68
N THR A 132 -8.96 0.38 13.36
CA THR A 132 -9.21 -0.93 12.73
C THR A 132 -10.68 -1.33 12.91
N ALA A 133 -11.10 -2.36 12.17
CA ALA A 133 -12.39 -2.99 12.42
C ALA A 133 -12.44 -3.52 13.86
N ASP A 134 -13.60 -3.41 14.49
CA ASP A 134 -13.83 -3.90 15.83
C ASP A 134 -14.02 -5.42 15.83
N THR A 135 -12.90 -6.14 15.91
CA THR A 135 -12.85 -7.60 16.04
C THR A 135 -12.01 -7.95 17.26
N GLN A 136 -12.26 -9.13 17.84
CA GLN A 136 -11.49 -9.62 18.98
C GLN A 136 -9.99 -9.66 18.67
N ASP A 137 -9.61 -10.25 17.53
CA ASP A 137 -8.22 -10.33 17.07
C ASP A 137 -7.54 -8.96 16.97
N ASN A 138 -8.24 -7.94 16.47
CA ASN A 138 -7.68 -6.59 16.37
C ASN A 138 -7.55 -5.91 17.73
N ARG A 139 -8.48 -6.17 18.67
CA ARG A 139 -8.37 -5.65 20.04
C ARG A 139 -7.19 -6.27 20.77
N GLU A 140 -7.02 -7.58 20.65
CA GLU A 140 -5.89 -8.31 21.24
C GLU A 140 -4.56 -7.89 20.63
N HIS A 141 -4.51 -7.74 19.31
CA HIS A 141 -3.26 -7.42 18.61
C HIS A 141 -2.88 -5.94 18.65
N PHE A 142 -3.83 -5.01 18.46
CA PHE A 142 -3.50 -3.58 18.35
C PHE A 142 -3.77 -2.78 19.63
N GLY A 143 -4.70 -3.25 20.48
CA GLY A 143 -5.18 -2.53 21.64
C GLY A 143 -6.11 -1.36 21.28
N ALA A 144 -6.42 -0.55 22.28
CA ALA A 144 -7.25 0.65 22.16
C ALA A 144 -6.75 1.75 23.10
N GLN A 145 -7.08 3.01 22.81
CA GLN A 145 -6.78 4.11 23.72
C GLN A 145 -7.64 4.02 24.97
N GLU A 146 -6.97 4.11 26.13
CA GLU A 146 -7.59 4.27 27.43
C GLU A 146 -7.49 5.74 27.85
N TYR A 147 -8.62 6.30 28.28
CA TYR A 147 -8.70 7.67 28.79
C TYR A 147 -8.55 7.68 30.30
N ALA A 148 -8.11 8.81 30.87
CA ALA A 148 -7.98 8.98 32.32
C ALA A 148 -9.30 8.76 33.09
N SER A 149 -10.45 8.84 32.41
CA SER A 149 -11.77 8.51 32.96
C SER A 149 -12.04 7.00 33.10
N GLY A 150 -11.13 6.14 32.65
CA GLY A 150 -11.35 4.69 32.54
C GLY A 150 -12.15 4.27 31.31
N ALA A 151 -12.57 5.23 30.47
CA ALA A 151 -13.23 4.92 29.20
C ALA A 151 -12.21 4.34 28.20
N VAL A 152 -12.65 3.37 27.40
CA VAL A 152 -11.87 2.78 26.30
C VAL A 152 -12.43 3.28 24.98
N ALA A 153 -11.56 3.58 24.01
CA ALA A 153 -11.97 3.97 22.68
C ALA A 153 -12.89 2.93 22.02
N SER A 154 -13.91 3.41 21.30
CA SER A 154 -14.92 2.55 20.68
C SER A 154 -14.34 1.56 19.68
N TYR A 155 -13.22 1.89 19.03
CA TYR A 155 -12.55 1.04 18.06
C TYR A 155 -11.10 0.77 18.48
N PRO A 156 -10.57 -0.44 18.21
CA PRO A 156 -9.14 -0.67 18.31
C PRO A 156 -8.37 0.27 17.39
N GLN A 157 -7.16 0.61 17.83
CA GLN A 157 -6.32 1.60 17.18
C GLN A 157 -4.98 0.97 16.85
N LEU A 158 -4.50 1.19 15.64
CA LEU A 158 -3.17 0.79 15.21
C LEU A 158 -2.27 2.03 15.14
N ARG A 159 -1.02 1.89 15.58
CA ARG A 159 0.01 2.90 15.42
C ARG A 159 0.64 2.76 14.04
N LEU A 160 0.78 3.87 13.32
CA LEU A 160 1.53 3.97 12.07
C LEU A 160 2.66 4.98 12.28
N LEU A 161 3.90 4.60 11.99
CA LEU A 161 4.98 5.57 11.82
C LEU A 161 5.48 5.53 10.38
N THR A 162 5.84 6.70 9.87
CA THR A 162 6.43 6.83 8.53
C THR A 162 7.80 7.47 8.62
N LEU A 163 8.74 6.99 7.82
CA LEU A 163 10.01 7.65 7.55
C LEU A 163 9.90 8.38 6.22
N THR A 164 9.96 9.71 6.25
CA THR A 164 9.71 10.54 5.06
C THR A 164 10.92 11.41 4.75
N SER A 165 11.39 11.37 3.50
CA SER A 165 12.47 12.25 3.04
C SER A 165 12.01 13.71 3.05
N LEU A 166 12.74 14.57 3.78
CA LEU A 166 12.43 15.99 3.91
C LEU A 166 12.68 16.80 2.63
N SER A 167 13.38 16.22 1.65
CA SER A 167 13.72 16.89 0.40
C SER A 167 12.76 16.59 -0.75
N THR A 168 12.03 15.48 -0.65
CA THR A 168 11.16 14.97 -1.73
C THR A 168 9.75 14.66 -1.25
N HIS A 169 9.53 14.63 0.06
CA HIS A 169 8.29 14.16 0.69
C HIS A 169 7.94 12.70 0.37
N LEU A 170 8.91 11.92 -0.10
CA LEU A 170 8.74 10.51 -0.36
C LEU A 170 8.76 9.73 0.95
N VAL A 171 7.74 8.89 1.16
CA VAL A 171 7.72 7.93 2.26
C VAL A 171 8.68 6.80 1.90
N ARG A 172 9.81 6.75 2.62
CA ARG A 172 10.89 5.78 2.43
C ARG A 172 10.56 4.43 3.06
N ASP A 173 9.92 4.45 4.22
CA ASP A 173 9.49 3.26 4.93
C ASP A 173 8.32 3.57 5.88
N ALA A 174 7.59 2.54 6.29
CA ALA A 174 6.48 2.64 7.23
C ALA A 174 6.36 1.39 8.10
N VAL A 175 6.04 1.58 9.38
CA VAL A 175 5.82 0.50 10.33
C VAL A 175 4.45 0.65 10.98
N PHE A 176 3.80 -0.49 11.18
CA PHE A 176 2.50 -0.60 11.82
C PHE A 176 2.62 -1.46 13.08
N GLY A 177 1.83 -1.18 14.09
CA GLY A 177 1.71 -2.08 15.23
C GLY A 177 0.77 -1.60 16.33
N GLU A 178 0.91 -2.22 17.49
CA GLU A 178 0.22 -1.90 18.74
C GLU A 178 0.19 -0.41 19.07
N TYR A 179 -0.98 0.08 19.46
CA TYR A 179 -1.21 1.47 19.88
C TYR A 179 -0.38 1.86 21.11
N GLY A 180 -0.30 0.96 22.09
CA GLY A 180 0.37 1.20 23.38
C GLY A 180 1.90 1.22 23.31
N LYS A 181 2.49 0.74 22.21
CA LYS A 181 3.95 0.77 22.03
C LYS A 181 4.40 2.19 21.67
N ASN A 182 5.37 2.69 22.43
CA ASN A 182 5.93 4.03 22.26
C ASN A 182 6.53 4.22 20.85
N GLU A 183 6.26 5.37 20.23
CA GLU A 183 6.71 5.75 18.89
C GLU A 183 8.23 5.64 18.72
N MET A 184 9.01 6.00 19.74
CA MET A 184 10.48 5.89 19.71
C MET A 184 10.98 4.45 19.55
N ARG A 185 10.17 3.43 19.93
CA ARG A 185 10.53 2.03 19.72
C ARG A 185 10.34 1.65 18.25
N TYR A 186 9.26 2.11 17.62
CA TYR A 186 9.00 1.90 16.19
C TYR A 186 9.95 2.71 15.30
N ALA A 187 10.35 3.91 15.74
CA ALA A 187 11.30 4.73 15.00
C ALA A 187 12.64 4.01 14.74
N LYS A 188 13.09 3.15 15.67
CA LYS A 188 14.30 2.35 15.50
C LYS A 188 14.18 1.35 14.36
N ASP A 189 13.01 0.74 14.18
CA ASP A 189 12.76 -0.23 13.11
C ASP A 189 12.91 0.45 11.74
N LEU A 190 12.44 1.71 11.62
CA LEU A 190 12.56 2.51 10.41
C LEU A 190 14.00 2.94 10.06
N LEU A 191 14.89 3.04 11.05
CA LEU A 191 16.28 3.42 10.79
C LEU A 191 17.04 2.36 9.99
N ALA A 192 16.59 1.10 10.00
CA ALA A 192 17.19 0.04 9.17
C ALA A 192 17.00 0.28 7.66
N ALA A 193 16.13 1.22 7.27
CA ALA A 193 15.86 1.56 5.88
C ALA A 193 16.83 2.61 5.30
N ILE A 194 17.71 3.22 6.10
CA ILE A 194 18.62 4.30 5.68
C ILE A 194 20.09 4.03 6.00
#